data_AF-A0A0N1EQX3-F1
#
_entry.id   AF-A0A0N1EQX3-F1
#
_cell.length_a   1.000
_cell.length_b   1.000
_cell.length_c   1.000
_cell.angle_alpha   90.00
_cell.angle_beta   90.00
_cell.angle_gamma   90.00
#
_symmetry.space_group_name_H-M   'P 1'
#
loop_
_entity.id
_entity.type
_entity.pdbx_description
1 polymer ?
#
loop_
_entity_poly.entity_id
_entity_poly.type
_entity_poly.pdbx_seq_one_letter_code
_entity_poly.pdbx_strand_id
1 'polypeptide(L)'
;MAVINDVIARSPALAMTPEQMAQRIAAAGNAARREDQAALVKAGEDKARVMAELRAIAGSAWTRADQKNRQLWFGLGGAAIGILAWTILPGLVARDIAPASWQWPERMAARTLDLPRWEAGQRMMQSAAPDAFANIAAGDRIVTANREALEACRKRANRAREAVRCTVNVEADKGKR
;
A
#
# COMPACT_ATOMS: atom_id res chain seq x y z
N MET A 1 101.10 11.15 -0.54
CA MET A 1 100.04 10.31 0.09
C MET A 1 100.23 10.33 1.60
N ALA A 2 99.69 11.35 2.31
CA ALA A 2 99.74 11.38 3.79
C ALA A 2 98.68 12.30 4.43
N VAL A 3 97.67 12.78 3.69
CA VAL A 3 96.71 13.79 4.20
C VAL A 3 95.29 13.23 4.36
N ILE A 4 95.00 12.01 3.86
CA ILE A 4 93.65 11.42 3.94
C ILE A 4 93.39 10.71 5.28
N ASN A 5 94.43 10.27 6.00
CA ASN A 5 94.24 9.48 7.22
C ASN A 5 93.83 10.31 8.45
N ASP A 6 94.05 11.63 8.43
CA ASP A 6 93.86 12.48 9.61
C ASP A 6 92.42 13.03 9.76
N VAL A 7 91.63 12.96 8.69
CA VAL A 7 90.22 13.42 8.69
C VAL A 7 89.26 12.36 9.22
N ILE A 8 89.63 11.08 9.14
CA ILE A 8 88.77 9.98 9.62
C ILE A 8 88.85 9.84 11.15
N ALA A 9 89.95 10.27 11.78
CA ALA A 9 90.17 10.16 13.22
C ALA A 9 89.44 11.22 14.08
N ARG A 10 88.79 12.22 13.45
CA ARG A 10 88.17 13.36 14.17
C ARG A 10 86.64 13.37 14.19
N SER A 11 85.97 12.31 13.73
CA SER A 11 84.51 12.20 13.84
C SER A 11 84.12 11.84 15.28
N PRO A 12 83.49 12.76 16.06
CA PRO A 12 82.99 12.47 17.41
C PRO A 12 81.72 11.60 17.37
N ALA A 13 81.30 11.15 16.19
CA ALA A 13 80.14 10.31 15.98
C ALA A 13 80.32 8.84 16.43
N LEU A 14 81.56 8.38 16.70
CA LEU A 14 81.83 7.02 17.19
C LEU A 14 82.02 6.92 18.72
N ALA A 15 81.88 8.02 19.47
CA ALA A 15 82.07 8.03 20.93
C ALA A 15 80.76 7.96 21.74
N MET A 16 79.60 7.81 21.09
CA MET A 16 78.38 7.35 21.78
C MET A 16 78.18 5.86 21.46
N THR A 17 78.29 5.01 22.47
CA THR A 17 77.99 3.60 22.31
C THR A 17 76.49 3.41 22.04
N PRO A 18 76.11 2.65 21.00
CA PRO A 18 74.70 2.42 20.65
C PRO A 18 73.88 1.84 21.81
N GLU A 19 74.52 1.13 22.74
CA GLU A 19 73.91 0.58 23.95
C GLU A 19 73.41 1.68 24.91
N GLN A 20 74.15 2.79 25.07
CA GLN A 20 73.73 3.88 25.96
C GLN A 20 72.57 4.69 25.36
N MET A 21 72.53 4.86 24.04
CA MET A 21 71.38 5.46 23.36
C MET A 21 70.14 4.57 23.49
N ALA A 22 70.26 3.26 23.28
CA ALA A 22 69.16 2.31 23.41
C ALA A 22 68.56 2.30 24.84
N GLN A 23 69.41 2.35 25.88
CA GLN A 23 68.95 2.40 27.27
C GLN A 23 68.20 3.70 27.59
N ARG A 24 68.67 4.85 27.10
CA ARG A 24 67.97 6.13 27.29
C ARG A 24 66.63 6.17 26.55
N ILE A 25 66.55 5.60 25.35
CA ILE A 25 65.29 5.50 24.59
C ILE A 25 64.33 4.55 25.29
N ALA A 26 64.79 3.40 25.81
CA ALA A 26 63.96 2.48 26.57
C ALA A 26 63.46 3.10 27.89
N ALA A 27 64.31 3.83 28.61
CA ALA A 27 63.93 4.51 29.85
C ALA A 27 62.92 5.65 29.58
N ALA A 28 63.17 6.47 28.54
CA ALA A 28 62.25 7.53 28.12
C ALA A 28 60.92 6.96 27.61
N GLY A 29 60.96 5.86 26.83
CA GLY A 29 59.79 5.15 26.34
C GLY A 29 58.95 4.57 27.48
N ASN A 30 59.58 3.98 28.50
CA ASN A 30 58.88 3.44 29.67
C ASN A 30 58.29 4.53 30.57
N ALA A 31 58.92 5.72 30.65
CA ALA A 31 58.35 6.87 31.33
C ALA A 31 57.12 7.41 30.58
N ALA A 32 57.23 7.64 29.27
CA ALA A 32 56.14 8.11 28.43
C ALA A 32 54.94 7.15 28.40
N ARG A 33 55.18 5.83 28.35
CA ARG A 33 54.11 4.82 28.37
C ARG A 33 53.33 4.80 29.69
N ARG A 34 53.94 5.16 30.82
CA ARG A 34 53.24 5.22 32.12
C ARG A 34 52.30 6.42 32.21
N GLU A 35 52.72 7.56 31.66
CA GLU A 35 51.86 8.75 31.57
C GLU A 35 50.66 8.50 30.64
N ASP A 36 50.90 7.86 29.50
CA ASP A 36 49.82 7.44 28.59
C ASP A 36 48.86 6.44 29.24
N GLN A 37 49.37 5.45 29.99
CA GLN A 37 48.52 4.48 30.67
C GLN A 37 47.63 5.13 31.73
N ALA A 38 48.16 6.07 32.51
CA ALA A 38 47.38 6.81 33.50
C ALA A 38 46.29 7.68 32.84
N ALA A 39 46.60 8.32 31.71
CA ALA A 39 45.64 9.10 30.94
C ALA A 39 44.54 8.22 30.33
N LEU A 40 44.88 7.02 29.84
CA LEU A 40 43.93 6.06 29.28
C LEU A 40 42.98 5.48 30.33
N VAL A 41 43.48 5.18 31.54
CA VAL A 41 42.62 4.72 32.64
C VAL A 41 41.61 5.80 33.01
N LYS A 42 42.07 7.05 33.15
CA LYS A 42 41.19 8.19 33.45
C LYS A 42 40.15 8.42 32.35
N ALA A 43 40.54 8.34 31.08
CA ALA A 43 39.62 8.45 29.95
C ALA A 43 38.61 7.28 29.89
N GLY A 44 39.03 6.07 30.29
CA GLY A 44 38.16 4.90 30.41
C GLY A 44 37.10 5.06 31.51
N GLU A 45 37.49 5.59 32.67
CA GLU A 45 36.60 5.87 33.79
C GLU A 45 35.57 6.96 33.45
N ASP A 46 36.01 8.06 32.84
CA ASP A 46 35.12 9.14 32.40
C ASP A 46 34.13 8.64 31.34
N LYS A 47 34.59 7.81 30.39
CA LYS A 47 33.71 7.18 29.40
C LYS A 47 32.68 6.26 30.06
N ALA A 48 33.07 5.45 31.05
CA ALA A 48 32.16 4.55 31.75
C ALA A 48 31.08 5.34 32.52
N ARG A 49 31.47 6.44 33.17
CA ARG A 49 30.56 7.35 33.87
C ARG A 49 29.56 8.01 32.91
N VAL A 50 30.05 8.60 31.82
CA VAL A 50 29.20 9.24 30.80
C VAL A 50 28.25 8.22 30.17
N MET A 51 28.70 7.00 29.90
CA MET A 51 27.85 5.95 29.34
C MET A 51 26.80 5.41 30.33
N ALA A 52 27.03 5.52 31.65
CA ALA A 52 26.03 5.19 32.65
C ALA A 52 24.93 6.26 32.72
N GLU A 53 25.30 7.54 32.71
CA GLU A 53 24.35 8.65 32.66
C GLU A 53 23.52 8.66 31.38
N LEU A 54 24.16 8.44 30.22
CA LEU A 54 23.46 8.31 28.94
C LEU A 54 22.44 7.17 28.95
N ARG A 55 22.76 6.01 29.56
CA ARG A 55 21.81 4.89 29.66
C ARG A 55 20.63 5.21 30.57
N ALA A 56 20.86 5.90 31.69
CA ALA A 56 19.79 6.32 32.59
C ALA A 56 18.83 7.31 31.90
N ILE A 57 19.37 8.28 31.17
CA ILE A 57 18.58 9.28 30.43
C ILE A 57 17.87 8.61 29.24
N ALA A 58 18.57 7.78 28.47
CA ALA A 58 18.01 7.07 27.32
C ALA A 58 16.89 6.11 27.76
N GLY A 59 17.06 5.35 28.85
CA GLY A 59 16.01 4.45 29.37
C GLY A 59 14.71 5.20 29.71
N SER A 60 14.81 6.42 30.22
CA SER A 60 13.65 7.26 30.54
C SER A 60 12.96 7.88 29.30
N ALA A 61 13.70 8.05 28.21
CA ALA A 61 13.18 8.56 26.94
C ALA A 61 12.55 7.44 26.09
N TRP A 62 13.19 6.27 26.09
CA TRP A 62 12.72 5.08 25.35
C TRP A 62 11.39 4.54 25.87
N THR A 63 11.18 4.52 27.18
CA THR A 63 9.91 4.05 27.77
C THR A 63 8.72 4.93 27.41
N ARG A 64 8.91 6.25 27.30
CA ARG A 64 7.85 7.18 26.85
C ARG A 64 7.63 7.12 25.33
N ALA A 65 8.69 6.94 24.55
CA ALA A 65 8.59 6.83 23.10
C ALA A 65 7.87 5.55 22.67
N ASP A 66 8.17 4.42 23.32
CA ASP A 66 7.54 3.13 23.00
C ASP A 66 6.04 3.11 23.34
N GLN A 67 5.66 3.71 24.48
CA GLN A 67 4.25 3.82 24.88
C GLN A 67 3.43 4.67 23.89
N LYS A 68 3.99 5.80 23.41
CA LYS A 68 3.32 6.64 22.39
C LYS A 68 3.28 5.94 21.04
N ASN A 69 4.35 5.25 20.64
CA ASN A 69 4.38 4.49 19.40
C ASN A 69 3.29 3.41 19.38
N ARG A 70 3.12 2.68 20.48
CA ARG A 70 2.08 1.65 20.59
C ARG A 70 0.66 2.23 20.48
N GLN A 71 0.40 3.38 21.08
CA GLN A 71 -0.89 4.06 20.97
C GLN A 71 -1.14 4.59 19.55
N LEU A 72 -0.11 5.09 18.86
CA LEU A 72 -0.19 5.47 17.46
C LEU A 72 -0.47 4.26 16.56
N TRP A 73 0.17 3.12 16.80
CA TRP A 73 -0.07 1.88 16.05
C TRP A 73 -1.49 1.34 16.24
N PHE A 74 -2.05 1.40 17.45
CA PHE A 74 -3.47 1.05 17.66
C PHE A 74 -4.42 2.04 16.98
N GLY A 75 -4.10 3.34 17.00
CA GLY A 75 -4.88 4.36 16.29
C GLY A 75 -4.86 4.15 14.77
N LEU A 76 -3.67 3.96 14.20
CA LEU A 76 -3.48 3.66 12.77
C LEU A 76 -4.12 2.34 12.36
N GLY A 77 -3.93 1.28 13.16
CA GLY A 77 -4.54 -0.02 12.93
C GLY A 77 -6.07 0.04 13.00
N GLY A 78 -6.62 0.71 14.02
CA GLY A 78 -8.06 0.92 14.15
C GLY A 78 -8.64 1.75 13.01
N ALA A 79 -7.96 2.82 12.60
CA ALA A 79 -8.37 3.63 11.45
C ALA A 79 -8.34 2.82 10.14
N ALA A 80 -7.28 2.05 9.90
CA ALA A 80 -7.18 1.20 8.73
C ALA A 80 -8.29 0.13 8.69
N ILE A 81 -8.55 -0.54 9.82
CA ILE A 81 -9.65 -1.52 9.95
C ILE A 81 -11.00 -0.84 9.74
N GLY A 82 -11.21 0.35 10.31
CA GLY A 82 -12.45 1.12 10.14
C GLY A 82 -12.70 1.49 8.67
N ILE A 83 -11.67 1.95 7.96
CA ILE A 83 -11.75 2.28 6.52
C ILE A 83 -12.05 1.02 5.69
N LEU A 84 -11.38 -0.10 5.97
CA LEU A 84 -11.63 -1.37 5.28
C LEU A 84 -13.06 -1.86 5.55
N ALA A 85 -13.52 -1.81 6.79
CA ALA A 85 -14.89 -2.16 7.14
C ALA A 85 -15.90 -1.27 6.41
N TRP A 86 -15.68 0.05 6.38
CA TRP A 86 -16.60 1.00 5.73
C TRP A 86 -16.71 0.80 4.21
N THR A 87 -15.65 0.33 3.57
CA THR A 87 -15.63 0.11 2.11
C THR A 87 -16.22 -1.24 1.71
N ILE A 88 -16.03 -2.28 2.52
CA ILE A 88 -16.44 -3.65 2.19
C ILE A 88 -17.89 -3.94 2.63
N LEU A 89 -18.28 -3.46 3.81
CA LEU A 89 -19.58 -3.79 4.39
C LEU A 89 -20.79 -3.38 3.52
N PRO A 90 -20.84 -2.19 2.87
CA PRO A 90 -21.99 -1.81 2.07
C PRO A 90 -22.24 -2.76 0.89
N GLY A 91 -21.17 -3.23 0.23
CA GLY A 91 -21.28 -4.14 -0.92
C GLY A 91 -21.68 -5.56 -0.51
N LEU A 92 -21.12 -6.06 0.59
CA LEU A 92 -21.40 -7.42 1.08
C LEU A 92 -22.81 -7.52 1.70
N VAL A 93 -23.20 -6.56 2.53
CA VAL A 93 -24.53 -6.53 3.17
C VAL A 93 -25.63 -6.37 2.11
N ALA A 94 -25.39 -5.57 1.07
CA ALA A 94 -26.36 -5.39 -0.01
C ALA A 94 -26.58 -6.63 -0.87
N ARG A 95 -25.63 -7.57 -0.88
CA ARG A 95 -25.70 -8.78 -1.71
C ARG A 95 -26.24 -10.00 -0.96
N ASP A 96 -25.85 -10.18 0.30
CA ASP A 96 -26.07 -11.46 1.01
C ASP A 96 -27.06 -11.38 2.18
N ILE A 97 -27.33 -10.18 2.71
CA ILE A 97 -28.15 -10.01 3.93
C ILE A 97 -29.49 -9.32 3.62
N ALA A 98 -29.54 -8.47 2.60
CA ALA A 98 -30.76 -7.77 2.22
C ALA A 98 -31.78 -8.75 1.60
N PRO A 99 -33.02 -8.83 2.11
CA PRO A 99 -34.08 -9.59 1.46
C PRO A 99 -34.30 -9.10 0.03
N ALA A 100 -34.51 -10.02 -0.92
CA ALA A 100 -34.76 -9.68 -2.32
C ALA A 100 -35.94 -8.71 -2.53
N SER A 101 -36.89 -8.66 -1.58
CA SER A 101 -38.00 -7.70 -1.58
C SER A 101 -37.57 -6.23 -1.50
N TRP A 102 -36.37 -5.95 -0.97
CA TRP A 102 -35.90 -4.58 -0.77
C TRP A 102 -35.24 -3.95 -2.00
N GLN A 103 -34.80 -4.79 -2.97
CA GLN A 103 -34.22 -4.36 -4.25
C GLN A 103 -33.08 -3.34 -4.09
N TRP A 104 -32.21 -3.54 -3.10
CA TRP A 104 -31.10 -2.64 -2.80
C TRP A 104 -30.08 -2.53 -3.94
N PRO A 105 -29.65 -3.63 -4.58
CA PRO A 105 -28.75 -3.56 -5.73
C PRO A 105 -29.34 -2.72 -6.87
N GLU A 106 -30.62 -2.89 -7.20
CA GLU A 106 -31.30 -2.15 -8.27
C GLU A 106 -31.47 -0.68 -7.93
N ARG A 107 -31.81 -0.36 -6.67
CA ARG A 107 -31.87 1.02 -6.17
C ARG A 107 -30.50 1.68 -6.10
N MET A 108 -29.45 0.93 -5.82
CA MET A 108 -28.07 1.43 -5.85
C MET A 108 -27.66 1.72 -7.30
N ALA A 109 -27.85 0.77 -8.21
CA ALA A 109 -27.52 0.94 -9.63
C ALA A 109 -28.23 2.16 -10.25
N ALA A 110 -29.53 2.33 -9.99
CA ALA A 110 -30.29 3.49 -10.44
C ALA A 110 -29.74 4.81 -9.87
N ARG A 111 -29.40 4.85 -8.58
CA ARG A 111 -28.79 6.02 -7.94
C ARG A 111 -27.39 6.33 -8.46
N THR A 112 -26.56 5.30 -8.71
CA THR A 112 -25.22 5.47 -9.27
C THR A 112 -25.26 6.02 -10.70
N LEU A 113 -26.27 5.64 -11.48
CA LEU A 113 -26.49 6.16 -12.83
C LEU A 113 -27.25 7.49 -12.87
N ASP A 114 -27.72 7.98 -11.72
CA ASP A 114 -28.60 9.16 -11.58
C ASP A 114 -29.81 9.11 -12.54
N LEU A 115 -30.39 7.92 -12.68
CA LEU A 115 -31.51 7.66 -13.58
C LEU A 115 -32.64 6.94 -12.82
N PRO A 116 -33.91 7.11 -13.23
CA PRO A 116 -34.97 6.26 -12.70
C PRO A 116 -34.71 4.80 -13.08
N ARG A 117 -35.26 3.87 -12.29
CA ARG A 117 -34.89 2.44 -12.35
C ARG A 117 -35.06 1.80 -13.73
N TRP A 118 -36.07 2.24 -14.49
CA TRP A 118 -36.34 1.72 -15.82
C TRP A 118 -35.26 2.13 -16.82
N GLU A 119 -34.95 3.42 -16.87
CA GLU A 119 -33.93 4.02 -17.74
C GLU A 119 -32.53 3.55 -17.36
N ALA A 120 -32.26 3.39 -16.06
CA ALA A 120 -31.04 2.78 -15.56
C ALA A 120 -30.89 1.34 -16.07
N GLY A 121 -31.96 0.54 -16.00
CA GLY A 121 -31.97 -0.83 -16.54
C GLY A 121 -31.77 -0.86 -18.05
N GLN A 122 -32.44 0.03 -18.81
CA GLN A 122 -32.23 0.16 -20.25
C GLN A 122 -30.79 0.55 -20.58
N ARG A 123 -30.21 1.53 -19.87
CA ARG A 123 -28.83 1.95 -20.06
C ARG A 123 -27.84 0.82 -19.78
N MET A 124 -28.07 0.03 -18.71
CA MET A 124 -27.23 -1.13 -18.39
C MET A 124 -27.32 -2.22 -19.47
N MET A 125 -28.52 -2.53 -19.96
CA MET A 125 -28.70 -3.52 -21.03
C MET A 125 -28.05 -3.04 -22.34
N GLN A 126 -28.23 -1.77 -22.70
CA GLN A 126 -27.59 -1.15 -23.87
C GLN A 126 -26.06 -1.17 -23.76
N SER A 127 -25.51 -0.84 -22.58
CA SER A 127 -24.05 -0.83 -22.39
C SER A 127 -23.43 -2.21 -22.37
N ALA A 128 -24.18 -3.24 -21.91
CA ALA A 128 -23.67 -4.60 -21.82
C ALA A 128 -23.73 -5.34 -23.17
N ALA A 129 -24.82 -5.17 -23.92
CA ALA A 129 -25.04 -5.85 -25.20
C ALA A 129 -25.98 -5.02 -26.10
N PRO A 130 -25.44 -4.08 -26.89
CA PRO A 130 -26.26 -3.16 -27.69
C PRO A 130 -27.13 -3.91 -28.72
N ASP A 131 -26.58 -4.92 -29.40
CA ASP A 131 -27.32 -5.72 -30.39
C ASP A 131 -28.46 -6.52 -29.75
N ALA A 132 -28.23 -7.09 -28.57
CA ALA A 132 -29.26 -7.83 -27.83
C ALA A 132 -30.39 -6.88 -27.38
N PHE A 133 -30.04 -5.68 -26.91
CA PHE A 133 -31.05 -4.68 -26.56
C PHE A 133 -31.83 -4.18 -27.79
N ALA A 134 -31.17 -3.99 -28.94
CA ALA A 134 -31.83 -3.63 -30.18
C ALA A 134 -32.85 -4.68 -30.64
N ASN A 135 -32.53 -5.97 -30.49
CA ASN A 135 -33.44 -7.07 -30.77
C ASN A 135 -34.67 -7.07 -29.85
N ILE A 136 -34.48 -6.80 -28.55
CA ILE A 136 -35.60 -6.65 -27.60
C ILE A 136 -36.48 -5.46 -28.00
N ALA A 137 -35.87 -4.31 -28.30
CA ALA A 137 -36.59 -3.12 -28.73
C ALA A 137 -37.36 -3.33 -30.06
N ALA A 138 -36.80 -4.11 -30.98
CA ALA A 138 -37.49 -4.49 -32.22
C ALA A 138 -38.71 -5.38 -31.94
N GLY A 139 -38.58 -6.36 -31.04
CA GLY A 139 -39.70 -7.19 -30.60
C GLY A 139 -40.80 -6.36 -29.94
N ASP A 140 -40.44 -5.43 -29.06
CA ASP A 140 -41.38 -4.55 -28.38
C ASP A 140 -42.17 -3.66 -29.36
N ARG A 141 -41.51 -3.13 -30.40
CA ARG A 141 -42.20 -2.38 -31.47
C ARG A 141 -43.25 -3.23 -32.18
N ILE A 142 -42.93 -4.47 -32.53
CA ILE A 142 -43.88 -5.39 -33.19
C ILE A 142 -45.05 -5.71 -32.25
N VAL A 143 -44.78 -6.01 -30.98
CA VAL A 143 -45.83 -6.32 -29.99
C VAL A 143 -46.74 -5.12 -29.76
N THR A 144 -46.17 -3.92 -29.64
CA THR A 144 -46.92 -2.68 -29.43
C THR A 144 -47.80 -2.34 -30.64
N ALA A 145 -47.26 -2.45 -31.86
CA ALA A 145 -48.02 -2.23 -33.09
C ALA A 145 -49.16 -3.24 -33.29
N ASN A 146 -49.03 -4.45 -32.73
CA ASN A 146 -49.99 -5.55 -32.89
C ASN A 146 -50.76 -5.87 -31.60
N ARG A 147 -50.79 -4.95 -30.63
CA ARG A 147 -51.27 -5.24 -29.27
C ARG A 147 -52.66 -5.87 -29.25
N GLU A 148 -53.63 -5.28 -29.94
CA GLU A 148 -55.01 -5.78 -29.98
C GLU A 148 -55.12 -7.17 -30.64
N ALA A 149 -54.41 -7.36 -31.77
CA ALA A 149 -54.38 -8.64 -32.48
C ALA A 149 -53.75 -9.75 -31.62
N LEU A 150 -52.66 -9.44 -30.92
CA LEU A 150 -51.98 -10.38 -30.01
C LEU A 150 -52.81 -10.67 -28.75
N GLU A 151 -53.51 -9.68 -28.20
CA GLU A 151 -54.41 -9.89 -27.07
C GLU A 151 -55.59 -10.80 -27.45
N ALA A 152 -56.22 -10.57 -28.61
CA ALA A 152 -57.29 -11.43 -29.13
C ALA A 152 -56.76 -12.84 -29.41
N CYS A 153 -55.57 -12.94 -30.03
CA CYS A 153 -54.87 -14.19 -30.27
C CYS A 153 -54.65 -14.98 -28.98
N ARG A 154 -54.13 -14.34 -27.92
CA ARG A 154 -53.89 -14.96 -26.62
C ARG A 154 -55.19 -15.42 -25.96
N LYS A 155 -56.29 -14.68 -26.10
CA LYS A 155 -57.62 -15.12 -25.65
C LYS A 155 -58.11 -16.37 -26.38
N ARG A 156 -57.79 -16.55 -27.67
CA ARG A 156 -58.12 -17.79 -28.39
C ARG A 156 -57.23 -18.95 -27.95
N ALA A 157 -55.92 -18.71 -27.84
CA ALA A 157 -54.95 -19.69 -27.36
C ALA A 157 -55.36 -20.25 -25.99
N ASN A 158 -55.71 -19.36 -25.05
CA ASN A 158 -56.15 -19.75 -23.70
C ASN A 158 -57.47 -20.53 -23.71
N ARG A 159 -58.40 -20.20 -24.62
CA ARG A 159 -59.69 -20.91 -24.76
C ARG A 159 -59.51 -22.31 -25.34
N ALA A 160 -58.65 -22.45 -26.34
CA ALA A 160 -58.35 -23.74 -26.98
C ALA A 160 -57.31 -24.57 -26.19
N ARG A 161 -56.60 -23.95 -25.24
CA ARG A 161 -55.48 -24.54 -24.47
C ARG A 161 -54.38 -25.11 -25.35
N GLU A 162 -54.20 -24.55 -26.53
CA GLU A 162 -53.22 -24.96 -27.53
C GLU A 162 -52.57 -23.74 -28.18
N ALA A 163 -51.42 -23.97 -28.84
CA ALA A 163 -50.78 -22.94 -29.63
C ALA A 163 -51.62 -22.64 -30.88
N VAL A 164 -51.93 -21.37 -31.11
CA VAL A 164 -52.73 -20.92 -32.26
C VAL A 164 -51.90 -20.05 -33.19
N ARG A 165 -52.13 -20.15 -34.50
CA ARG A 165 -51.52 -19.26 -35.49
C ARG A 165 -52.27 -17.92 -35.52
N CYS A 166 -51.52 -16.82 -35.52
CA CYS A 166 -52.04 -15.46 -35.58
C CYS A 166 -51.24 -14.64 -36.57
N THR A 167 -51.92 -13.74 -37.26
CA THR A 167 -51.31 -12.82 -38.22
C THR A 167 -50.92 -11.55 -37.49
N VAL A 168 -49.69 -11.11 -37.69
CA VAL A 168 -49.17 -9.83 -37.20
C VAL A 168 -48.73 -8.99 -38.38
N ASN A 169 -48.87 -7.69 -38.26
CA ASN A 169 -48.37 -6.70 -39.19
C ASN A 169 -46.96 -6.31 -38.79
N VAL A 170 -46.00 -6.52 -39.69
CA VAL A 170 -44.61 -6.11 -39.48
C VAL A 170 -44.32 -5.01 -40.48
N GLU A 171 -43.97 -3.83 -39.99
CA GLU A 171 -43.58 -2.71 -40.84
C GLU A 171 -42.21 -2.98 -41.48
N ALA A 172 -42.03 -2.54 -42.73
CA ALA A 172 -40.76 -2.66 -43.42
C ALA A 172 -39.69 -1.78 -42.75
N ASP A 173 -38.48 -2.33 -42.56
CA ASP A 173 -37.34 -1.56 -42.06
C ASP A 173 -36.94 -0.51 -43.11
N LYS A 174 -37.19 0.77 -42.79
CA LYS A 174 -36.71 1.88 -43.61
C LYS A 174 -35.26 2.17 -43.22
N GLY A 175 -34.37 1.25 -43.59
CA GLY A 175 -32.93 1.42 -43.40
C GLY A 175 -32.49 2.77 -43.98
N LYS A 176 -31.91 3.63 -43.15
CA LYS A 176 -31.22 4.83 -43.63
C LYS A 176 -30.08 4.37 -44.53
N ARG A 177 -30.24 4.60 -45.83
CA ARG A 177 -29.20 4.44 -46.84
C ARG A 177 -28.11 5.48 -46.65
#